data_AF-A0A2D6Q536-F1
#
_entry.id   AF-A0A2D6Q536-F1
#
_cell.length_a   1.000
_cell.length_b   1.000
_cell.length_c   1.000
_cell.angle_alpha   90.00
_cell.angle_beta   90.00
_cell.angle_gamma   90.00
#
_symmetry.space_group_name_H-M   'P 1'
#
loop_
_entity.id
_entity.type
_entity.pdbx_description
1 polymer ?
#
loop_
_entity_poly.entity_id
_entity_poly.type
_entity_poly.pdbx_seq_one_letter_code
_entity_poly.pdbx_strand_id
1 'polypeptide(L)'
;MEYILMRHANDSGLNRTYQEIKELARNNDLTLGHEDILERMVSLAIDPSDNYVHDEVIEINRQREDKIRQYDEEARKSGHPGVIRRTSNPIIETAKKINQVVSDRPLIIAYNEILRTEFTARAIHKIIGGNLVSGKLYEAYEVRDWMKEHFGEDGASIIVTHEPALARLVHRDVVPFLAAFNFGRNIYASRRMQRI
;
A
#
# COMPACT_ATOMS: atom_id res chain seq x y z
N MET A 1 -11.84 5.41 18.76
CA MET A 1 -11.16 5.24 17.47
C MET A 1 -11.83 4.10 16.75
N GLU A 2 -12.13 4.24 15.47
CA GLU A 2 -12.62 3.12 14.65
C GLU A 2 -11.50 2.54 13.80
N TYR A 3 -11.44 1.22 13.63
CA TYR A 3 -10.27 0.56 13.03
C TYR A 3 -10.58 -0.04 11.66
N ILE A 4 -9.64 0.14 10.73
CA ILE A 4 -9.58 -0.51 9.43
C ILE A 4 -8.34 -1.39 9.43
N LEU A 5 -8.53 -2.68 9.18
CA LEU A 5 -7.44 -3.64 9.07
C LEU A 5 -6.99 -3.74 7.61
N MET A 6 -5.70 -3.63 7.34
CA MET A 6 -5.20 -3.63 5.96
C MET A 6 -3.98 -4.52 5.79
N ARG A 7 -4.05 -5.43 4.82
CA ARG A 7 -2.89 -6.20 4.38
C ARG A 7 -2.00 -5.32 3.50
N HIS A 8 -0.70 -5.37 3.73
CA HIS A 8 0.28 -4.75 2.84
C HIS A 8 0.21 -5.29 1.39
N ALA A 9 0.74 -4.52 0.44
CA ALA A 9 0.91 -4.90 -0.95
C ALA A 9 1.81 -6.16 -1.11
N ASN A 10 1.61 -6.91 -2.20
CA ASN A 10 2.37 -8.14 -2.44
C ASN A 10 3.84 -7.84 -2.81
N ASP A 11 4.72 -8.76 -2.46
CA ASP A 11 6.16 -8.50 -2.26
C ASP A 11 7.00 -8.57 -3.54
N SER A 12 6.53 -9.27 -4.59
CA SER A 12 7.41 -9.76 -5.67
C SER A 12 8.12 -8.66 -6.48
N GLY A 13 7.62 -7.41 -6.47
CA GLY A 13 8.24 -6.28 -7.14
C GLY A 13 8.91 -5.25 -6.23
N LEU A 14 8.65 -5.27 -4.91
CA LEU A 14 9.00 -4.16 -4.02
C LEU A 14 10.51 -4.08 -3.74
N ASN A 15 11.12 -5.18 -3.32
CA ASN A 15 12.57 -5.23 -3.08
C ASN A 15 13.38 -4.89 -4.33
N ARG A 16 12.93 -5.40 -5.49
CA ARG A 16 13.55 -5.09 -6.78
C ARG A 16 13.45 -3.60 -7.10
N THR A 17 12.26 -3.01 -6.98
CA THR A 17 12.05 -1.58 -7.23
C THR A 17 12.89 -0.71 -6.29
N TYR A 18 13.00 -1.12 -5.02
CA TYR A 18 13.83 -0.42 -4.03
C TYR A 18 15.31 -0.38 -4.47
N GLN A 19 15.87 -1.52 -4.90
CA GLN A 19 17.24 -1.56 -5.42
C GLN A 19 17.38 -0.80 -6.74
N GLU A 20 16.43 -0.90 -7.67
CA GLU A 20 16.43 -0.15 -8.93
C GLU A 20 16.54 1.37 -8.69
N ILE A 21 15.75 1.91 -7.76
CA ILE A 21 15.79 3.33 -7.39
C ILE A 21 17.14 3.68 -6.76
N LYS A 22 17.61 2.86 -5.81
CA LYS A 22 18.88 3.09 -5.12
C LYS A 22 20.07 3.09 -6.10
N GLU A 23 20.07 2.16 -7.04
CA GLU A 23 21.12 2.04 -8.07
C GLU A 23 21.08 3.22 -9.05
N LEU A 24 19.90 3.60 -9.53
CA LEU A 24 19.75 4.75 -10.43
C LEU A 24 20.16 6.07 -9.75
N ALA A 25 19.73 6.30 -8.51
CA ALA A 25 20.15 7.47 -7.75
C ALA A 25 21.68 7.50 -7.60
N ARG A 26 22.29 6.38 -7.23
CA ARG A 26 23.75 6.26 -7.11
C ARG A 26 24.47 6.54 -8.43
N ASN A 27 23.93 6.08 -9.56
CA ASN A 27 24.51 6.35 -10.88
C ASN A 27 24.41 7.83 -11.30
N ASN A 28 23.54 8.59 -10.65
CA ASN A 28 23.37 10.04 -10.83
C ASN A 28 24.00 10.84 -9.68
N ASP A 29 24.95 10.26 -8.94
CA ASP A 29 25.65 10.88 -7.81
C ASP A 29 24.72 11.33 -6.64
N LEU A 30 23.53 10.75 -6.53
CA LEU A 30 22.58 10.99 -5.46
C LEU A 30 22.64 9.87 -4.41
N THR A 31 22.71 10.24 -3.14
CA THR A 31 22.56 9.31 -2.01
C THR A 31 21.20 9.54 -1.38
N LEU A 32 20.31 8.56 -1.53
CA LEU A 32 18.95 8.62 -0.99
C LEU A 32 18.84 7.87 0.34
N GLY A 33 18.13 8.46 1.29
CA GLY A 33 17.70 7.79 2.51
C GLY A 33 16.60 6.75 2.23
N HIS A 34 16.26 5.96 3.25
CA HIS A 34 15.18 4.99 3.16
C HIS A 34 13.83 5.62 2.78
N GLU A 35 13.50 6.74 3.42
CA GLU A 35 12.24 7.46 3.20
C GLU A 35 12.14 8.04 1.80
N ASP A 36 13.23 8.61 1.28
CA ASP A 36 13.30 9.17 -0.08
C ASP A 36 13.11 8.09 -1.16
N ILE A 37 13.65 6.89 -0.92
CA ILE A 37 13.46 5.74 -1.83
C ILE A 37 12.00 5.28 -1.77
N LEU A 38 11.42 5.18 -0.57
CA LEU A 38 10.01 4.83 -0.42
C LEU A 38 9.07 5.84 -1.08
N GLU A 39 9.35 7.13 -0.97
CA GLU A 39 8.59 8.17 -1.67
C GLU A 39 8.61 7.97 -3.19
N ARG A 40 9.78 7.70 -3.76
CA ARG A 40 9.93 7.38 -5.19
C ARG A 40 9.19 6.10 -5.57
N MET A 41 9.27 5.05 -4.76
CA MET A 41 8.50 3.83 -4.98
C MET A 41 7.01 4.11 -5.01
N VAL A 42 6.52 4.93 -4.08
CA VAL A 42 5.11 5.31 -3.98
C VAL A 42 4.69 6.13 -5.21
N SER A 43 5.49 7.10 -5.64
CA SER A 43 5.23 7.87 -6.87
C SER A 43 5.18 6.95 -8.09
N LEU A 44 6.15 6.04 -8.24
CA LEU A 44 6.16 5.06 -9.33
C LEU A 44 4.91 4.18 -9.34
N ALA A 45 4.37 3.85 -8.17
CA ALA A 45 3.23 2.98 -8.02
C ALA A 45 1.88 3.68 -8.19
N ILE A 46 1.79 4.99 -7.98
CA ILE A 46 0.52 5.73 -7.98
C ILE A 46 0.41 6.63 -9.21
N ASP A 47 1.39 7.50 -9.41
CA ASP A 47 1.40 8.49 -10.49
C ASP A 47 2.83 8.78 -10.96
N PRO A 48 3.40 7.87 -11.79
CA PRO A 48 4.72 8.09 -12.36
C PRO A 48 4.76 9.19 -13.42
N SER A 49 3.62 9.78 -13.76
CA SER A 49 3.45 10.83 -14.78
C SER A 49 3.25 12.23 -14.19
N ASP A 50 3.21 12.37 -12.86
CA ASP A 50 3.07 13.65 -12.18
C ASP A 50 4.28 14.57 -12.49
N ASN A 51 4.03 15.87 -12.65
CA ASN A 51 5.03 16.87 -13.03
C ASN A 51 6.08 17.13 -11.95
N TYR A 52 5.85 16.66 -10.72
CA TYR A 52 6.76 16.79 -9.57
C TYR A 52 7.55 15.51 -9.26
N VAL A 53 7.67 14.61 -10.24
CA VAL A 53 8.29 13.28 -10.06
C VAL A 53 9.80 13.34 -10.26
N HIS A 54 10.53 12.57 -9.44
CA HIS A 54 11.99 12.45 -9.50
C HIS A 54 12.48 11.70 -10.75
N ASP A 55 13.68 12.04 -11.23
CA ASP A 55 14.31 11.45 -12.42
C ASP A 55 14.38 9.92 -12.37
N GLU A 56 14.66 9.32 -11.19
CA GLU A 56 14.72 7.87 -11.05
C GLU A 56 13.37 7.21 -11.35
N VAL A 57 12.26 7.85 -10.97
CA VAL A 57 10.92 7.32 -11.20
C VAL A 57 10.57 7.39 -12.68
N ILE A 58 10.90 8.51 -13.34
CA ILE A 58 10.67 8.70 -14.78
C ILE A 58 11.43 7.62 -15.56
N GLU A 59 12.71 7.41 -15.25
CA GLU A 59 13.56 6.46 -15.95
C GLU A 59 13.11 5.01 -15.72
N ILE A 60 12.79 4.61 -14.48
CA ILE A 60 12.25 3.26 -14.21
C ILE A 60 10.92 3.06 -14.94
N ASN A 61 10.03 4.05 -14.94
CA ASN A 61 8.76 3.96 -15.64
C ASN A 61 8.96 3.78 -17.14
N ARG A 62 9.86 4.56 -17.75
CA ARG A 62 10.25 4.42 -19.17
C ARG A 62 10.78 3.03 -19.47
N GLN A 63 11.71 2.51 -18.67
CA GLN A 63 12.25 1.15 -18.83
C GLN A 63 11.18 0.06 -18.73
N ARG A 64 10.16 0.24 -17.88
CA ARG A 64 9.04 -0.69 -17.75
C ARG A 64 8.12 -0.65 -18.96
N GLU A 65 7.78 0.54 -19.45
CA GLU A 65 6.97 0.70 -20.67
C GLU A 65 7.69 0.15 -21.91
N ASP A 66 9.01 0.36 -22.02
CA ASP A 66 9.82 -0.18 -23.11
C ASP A 66 9.82 -1.71 -23.09
N LYS A 67 9.98 -2.33 -21.91
CA LYS A 67 9.88 -3.80 -21.75
C LYS A 67 8.50 -4.32 -22.12
N ILE A 68 7.42 -3.67 -21.66
CA ILE A 68 6.05 -4.05 -22.02
C ILE A 68 5.87 -3.99 -23.54
N ARG A 69 6.37 -2.94 -24.19
CA ARG A 69 6.31 -2.79 -25.65
C ARG A 69 7.07 -3.91 -26.37
N GLN A 70 8.27 -4.25 -25.92
CA GLN A 70 9.05 -5.36 -26.47
C GLN A 70 8.28 -6.69 -26.36
N TYR A 71 7.73 -7.00 -25.18
CA TYR A 71 6.90 -8.19 -24.99
C TYR A 71 5.65 -8.19 -25.90
N ASP A 72 4.98 -7.05 -26.06
CA ASP A 72 3.82 -6.92 -26.95
C ASP A 72 4.18 -7.19 -28.41
N GLU A 73 5.31 -6.68 -28.88
CA GLU A 73 5.80 -6.91 -30.23
C GLU A 73 6.18 -8.38 -30.46
N GLU A 74 6.85 -9.02 -29.49
CA GLU A 74 7.19 -10.44 -29.53
C GLU A 74 5.95 -11.34 -29.51
N ALA A 75 4.97 -11.03 -28.65
CA ALA A 75 3.70 -11.76 -28.58
C ALA A 75 2.93 -11.66 -29.91
N ARG A 76 2.86 -10.46 -30.50
CA ARG A 76 2.23 -10.25 -31.82
C ARG A 76 2.93 -11.04 -32.93
N LYS A 77 4.26 -11.08 -32.94
CA LYS A 77 5.05 -11.88 -33.91
C LYS A 77 4.83 -13.40 -33.77
N SER A 78 4.58 -13.86 -32.55
CA SER A 78 4.37 -15.30 -32.24
C SER A 78 2.90 -15.73 -32.26
N GLY A 79 1.96 -14.83 -32.59
CA GLY A 79 0.52 -15.14 -32.63
C GLY A 79 -0.13 -15.28 -31.25
N HIS A 80 0.56 -14.86 -30.18
CA HIS A 80 0.03 -14.84 -28.83
C HIS A 80 -0.70 -13.51 -28.54
N PRO A 81 -1.76 -13.53 -27.70
CA PRO A 81 -2.37 -12.30 -27.23
C PRO A 81 -1.32 -11.46 -26.48
N GLY A 82 -1.23 -10.17 -26.83
CA GLY A 82 -0.33 -9.23 -26.17
C GLY A 82 -0.60 -9.06 -24.67
N VAL A 83 0.21 -8.25 -24.02
CA VAL A 83 0.10 -7.95 -22.59
C VAL A 83 -1.24 -7.26 -22.33
N ILE A 84 -2.09 -7.91 -21.53
CA ILE A 84 -3.34 -7.30 -21.05
C ILE A 84 -2.99 -6.26 -20.00
N ARG A 85 -3.02 -4.98 -20.40
CA ARG A 85 -2.87 -3.86 -19.46
C ARG A 85 -4.11 -3.80 -18.56
N ARG A 86 -3.94 -4.04 -17.26
CA ARG A 86 -5.02 -3.80 -16.29
C ARG A 86 -5.28 -2.30 -16.25
N THR A 87 -6.52 -1.91 -16.52
CA THR A 87 -6.95 -0.51 -16.52
C THR A 87 -7.04 0.10 -15.13
N SER A 88 -7.02 -0.73 -14.07
CA SER A 88 -7.16 -0.25 -12.70
C SER A 88 -5.97 -0.59 -11.81
N ASN A 89 -5.55 0.42 -11.05
CA ASN A 89 -4.49 0.34 -10.07
C ASN A 89 -5.07 -0.06 -8.69
N PRO A 90 -4.74 -1.25 -8.15
CA PRO A 90 -5.29 -1.73 -6.89
C PRO A 90 -5.00 -0.81 -5.69
N ILE A 91 -3.90 -0.05 -5.70
CA ILE A 91 -3.58 0.91 -4.63
C ILE A 91 -4.63 2.01 -4.61
N ILE A 92 -4.88 2.62 -5.77
CA ILE A 92 -5.80 3.73 -5.94
C ILE A 92 -7.24 3.28 -5.64
N GLU A 93 -7.65 2.10 -6.11
CA GLU A 93 -8.97 1.55 -5.81
C GLU A 93 -9.18 1.32 -4.31
N THR A 94 -8.18 0.78 -3.62
CA THR A 94 -8.25 0.49 -2.19
C THR A 94 -8.30 1.78 -1.39
N ALA A 95 -7.45 2.76 -1.71
CA ALA A 95 -7.45 4.07 -1.08
C ALA A 95 -8.80 4.79 -1.24
N LYS A 96 -9.43 4.75 -2.43
CA LYS A 96 -10.77 5.32 -2.65
C LYS A 96 -11.84 4.67 -1.78
N LYS A 97 -11.83 3.34 -1.63
CA LYS A 97 -12.77 2.62 -0.74
C LYS A 97 -12.55 2.99 0.71
N ILE A 98 -11.30 3.12 1.15
CA ILE A 98 -10.96 3.57 2.50
C ILE A 98 -11.48 4.99 2.72
N ASN A 99 -11.25 5.92 1.78
CA ASN A 99 -11.72 7.30 1.89
C ASN A 99 -13.24 7.38 2.07
N GLN A 100 -14.00 6.53 1.38
CA GLN A 100 -15.46 6.44 1.55
C GLN A 100 -15.90 5.99 2.95
N VAL A 101 -15.08 5.19 3.64
CA VAL A 101 -15.36 4.70 5.00
C VAL A 101 -14.90 5.71 6.05
N VAL A 102 -13.73 6.32 5.85
CA VAL A 102 -13.13 7.22 6.83
C VAL A 102 -13.72 8.62 6.75
N SER A 103 -14.16 9.09 5.57
CA SER A 103 -14.60 10.49 5.36
C SER A 103 -13.53 11.50 5.85
N ASP A 104 -13.92 12.75 6.13
CA ASP A 104 -13.01 13.85 6.56
C ASP A 104 -12.54 13.75 8.03
N ARG A 105 -12.53 12.54 8.61
CA ARG A 105 -12.19 12.34 10.01
C ARG A 105 -10.67 12.30 10.21
N PRO A 106 -10.16 12.64 11.42
CA PRO A 106 -8.77 12.40 11.77
C PRO A 106 -8.38 10.95 11.46
N LEU A 107 -7.28 10.77 10.74
CA LEU A 107 -6.82 9.48 10.26
C LEU A 107 -5.41 9.19 10.76
N ILE A 108 -5.22 8.05 11.43
CA ILE A 108 -3.90 7.50 11.75
C ILE A 108 -3.64 6.29 10.86
N ILE A 109 -2.47 6.22 10.25
CA ILE A 109 -2.02 5.08 9.45
C ILE A 109 -0.86 4.44 10.18
N ALA A 110 -1.18 3.39 10.94
CA ALA A 110 -0.23 2.63 11.72
C ALA A 110 0.40 1.52 10.88
N TYR A 111 1.72 1.37 10.92
CA TYR A 111 2.46 0.37 10.16
C TYR A 111 3.67 -0.16 10.95
N ASN A 112 4.20 -1.32 10.55
CA ASN A 112 5.53 -1.75 11.00
C ASN A 112 6.59 -1.44 9.94
N GLU A 113 7.86 -1.40 10.34
CA GLU A 113 9.01 -0.98 9.52
C GLU A 113 9.46 -2.01 8.47
N ILE A 114 8.67 -3.06 8.21
CA ILE A 114 8.93 -3.91 7.06
C ILE A 114 8.62 -3.10 5.80
N LEU A 115 9.52 -3.13 4.82
CA LEU A 115 9.42 -2.38 3.56
C LEU A 115 8.00 -2.39 2.95
N ARG A 116 7.36 -3.55 2.88
CA ARG A 116 6.02 -3.69 2.28
C ARG A 116 4.92 -3.01 3.07
N THR A 117 4.92 -3.09 4.40
CA THR A 117 3.91 -2.42 5.24
C THR A 117 4.10 -0.92 5.20
N GLU A 118 5.35 -0.45 5.30
CA GLU A 118 5.65 0.97 5.22
C GLU A 118 5.34 1.56 3.84
N PHE A 119 5.78 0.91 2.76
CA PHE A 119 5.43 1.29 1.39
C PHE A 119 3.91 1.43 1.23
N THR A 120 3.16 0.44 1.73
CA THR A 120 1.70 0.45 1.57
C THR A 120 1.06 1.56 2.40
N ALA A 121 1.54 1.79 3.63
CA ALA A 121 1.07 2.89 4.47
C ALA A 121 1.33 4.26 3.83
N ARG A 122 2.55 4.49 3.34
CA ARG A 122 2.93 5.72 2.63
C ARG A 122 2.13 5.90 1.33
N ALA A 123 1.85 4.82 0.61
CA ALA A 123 1.02 4.87 -0.59
C ALA A 123 -0.43 5.29 -0.29
N ILE A 124 -1.03 4.76 0.76
CA ILE A 124 -2.36 5.20 1.20
C ILE A 124 -2.32 6.65 1.68
N HIS A 125 -1.35 7.00 2.53
CA HIS A 125 -1.12 8.37 3.01
C HIS A 125 -1.06 9.39 1.87
N LYS A 126 -0.31 9.09 0.79
CA LYS A 126 -0.19 10.00 -0.36
C LYS A 126 -1.54 10.29 -1.06
N ILE A 127 -2.49 9.36 -1.01
CA ILE A 127 -3.78 9.49 -1.71
C ILE A 127 -4.84 10.15 -0.83
N ILE A 128 -4.93 9.75 0.45
CA ILE A 128 -6.04 10.15 1.34
C ILE A 128 -5.59 10.95 2.57
N GLY A 129 -4.30 11.21 2.72
CA GLY A 129 -3.73 11.89 3.88
C GLY A 129 -3.69 11.03 5.15
N GLY A 130 -3.64 11.69 6.31
CA GLY A 130 -3.55 11.06 7.63
C GLY A 130 -2.13 11.02 8.20
N ASN A 131 -2.00 10.78 9.50
CA ASN A 131 -0.72 10.74 10.19
C ASN A 131 -0.11 9.35 10.15
N LEU A 132 1.13 9.25 9.67
CA LEU A 132 1.90 8.00 9.65
C LEU A 132 2.49 7.74 11.05
N VAL A 133 2.28 6.53 11.57
CA VAL A 133 2.82 6.10 12.86
C VAL A 133 3.46 4.72 12.73
N SER A 134 4.75 4.61 13.01
CA SER A 134 5.41 3.31 13.08
C SER A 134 5.14 2.63 14.43
N GLY A 135 5.05 1.30 14.42
CA GLY A 135 4.79 0.52 15.62
C GLY A 135 5.18 -0.95 15.47
N LYS A 136 5.25 -1.66 16.60
CA LYS A 136 5.39 -3.12 16.61
C LYS A 136 4.05 -3.73 16.25
N LEU A 137 3.85 -3.97 14.95
CA LEU A 137 2.60 -4.50 14.41
C LEU A 137 2.89 -5.77 13.61
N TYR A 138 3.73 -6.65 14.15
CA TYR A 138 4.08 -7.91 13.53
C TYR A 138 3.00 -8.91 13.92
N GLU A 139 2.82 -9.20 15.19
CA GLU A 139 1.91 -10.24 15.62
C GLU A 139 0.52 -9.72 15.94
N ALA A 140 -0.48 -10.59 15.88
CA ALA A 140 -1.87 -10.24 16.19
C ALA A 140 -2.05 -9.69 17.61
N TYR A 141 -1.25 -10.14 18.58
CA TYR A 141 -1.31 -9.61 19.94
C TYR A 141 -0.77 -8.18 20.02
N GLU A 142 0.28 -7.84 19.26
CA GLU A 142 0.84 -6.49 19.25
C GLU A 142 -0.13 -5.51 18.58
N VAL A 143 -0.75 -5.92 17.47
CA VAL A 143 -1.82 -5.14 16.83
C VAL A 143 -2.96 -4.87 17.81
N ARG A 144 -3.39 -5.89 18.56
CA ARG A 144 -4.45 -5.74 19.56
C ARG A 144 -4.03 -4.80 20.68
N ASP A 145 -2.80 -4.89 21.16
CA ASP A 145 -2.33 -4.05 22.26
C ASP A 145 -2.22 -2.59 21.80
N TRP A 146 -1.75 -2.33 20.57
CA TRP A 146 -1.83 -1.01 19.93
C TRP A 146 -3.27 -0.48 19.81
N MET A 147 -4.22 -1.32 19.37
CA MET A 147 -5.64 -0.93 19.30
C MET A 147 -6.19 -0.53 20.66
N LYS A 148 -5.81 -1.23 21.73
CA LYS A 148 -6.25 -0.92 23.11
C LYS A 148 -5.67 0.40 23.61
N GLU A 149 -4.40 0.70 23.29
CA GLU A 149 -3.75 1.95 23.67
C GLU A 149 -4.45 3.17 23.08
N HIS A 150 -4.99 3.04 21.87
CA HIS A 150 -5.69 4.11 21.15
C HIS A 150 -7.22 3.98 21.25
N PHE A 151 -7.72 3.15 22.18
CA PHE A 151 -9.15 2.97 22.37
C PHE A 151 -9.78 4.23 22.98
N GLY A 152 -10.89 4.69 22.40
CA GLY A 152 -11.59 5.89 22.85
C GLY A 152 -11.12 7.21 22.24
N GLU A 153 -10.01 7.23 21.48
CA GLU A 153 -9.58 8.42 20.73
C GLU A 153 -10.55 8.77 19.58
N ASP A 154 -10.62 10.03 19.16
CA ASP A 154 -11.49 10.42 18.05
C ASP A 154 -10.87 10.08 16.68
N GLY A 155 -11.71 9.68 15.73
CA GLY A 155 -11.32 9.42 14.34
C GLY A 155 -11.23 7.95 13.96
N ALA A 156 -10.45 7.67 12.90
CA ALA A 156 -10.22 6.34 12.39
C ALA A 156 -8.73 6.00 12.28
N SER A 157 -8.43 4.70 12.40
CA SER A 157 -7.08 4.17 12.20
C SER A 157 -7.07 3.11 11.11
N ILE A 158 -6.10 3.19 10.21
CA ILE A 158 -5.71 2.11 9.31
C ILE A 158 -4.52 1.41 9.93
N ILE A 159 -4.60 0.10 10.11
CA ILE A 159 -3.50 -0.72 10.61
C ILE A 159 -2.99 -1.59 9.46
N VAL A 160 -1.79 -1.27 8.98
CA VAL A 160 -1.12 -1.96 7.88
C VAL A 160 -0.19 -3.04 8.44
N THR A 161 -0.54 -4.30 8.21
CA THR A 161 0.24 -5.45 8.69
C THR A 161 0.17 -6.64 7.71
N HIS A 162 0.74 -7.77 8.10
CA HIS A 162 0.79 -8.98 7.30
C HIS A 162 -0.44 -9.88 7.52
N GLU A 163 -0.73 -10.71 6.51
CA GLU A 163 -1.92 -11.58 6.47
C GLU A 163 -2.08 -12.50 7.69
N PRO A 164 -1.03 -13.19 8.20
CA PRO A 164 -1.14 -14.00 9.42
C PRO A 164 -1.69 -13.25 10.66
N ALA A 165 -1.26 -12.00 10.89
CA ALA A 165 -1.73 -11.20 12.01
C ALA A 165 -3.21 -10.83 11.83
N LEU A 166 -3.59 -10.40 10.62
CA LEU A 166 -4.98 -10.07 10.28
C LEU A 166 -5.90 -11.26 10.41
N ALA A 167 -5.52 -12.42 9.87
CA ALA A 167 -6.33 -13.63 9.94
C ALA A 167 -6.65 -14.01 11.39
N ARG A 168 -5.65 -13.93 12.29
CA ARG A 168 -5.84 -14.22 13.72
C ARG A 168 -6.77 -13.21 14.42
N LEU A 169 -6.76 -11.95 14.03
CA LEU A 169 -7.65 -10.92 14.56
C LEU A 169 -9.10 -11.12 14.09
N VAL A 170 -9.28 -11.39 12.79
CA VAL A 170 -10.60 -11.56 12.17
C VAL A 170 -11.29 -12.85 12.64
N HIS A 171 -10.57 -13.96 12.77
CA HIS A 171 -11.17 -15.25 13.12
C HIS A 171 -11.62 -15.39 14.58
N ARG A 172 -11.13 -14.54 15.48
CA ARG A 172 -11.35 -14.70 16.92
C ARG A 172 -12.37 -13.71 17.50
N ASP A 173 -13.03 -12.88 16.67
CA ASP A 173 -13.99 -11.84 17.09
C ASP A 173 -13.49 -10.95 18.26
N VAL A 174 -12.17 -10.78 18.40
CA VAL A 174 -11.57 -10.23 19.63
C VAL A 174 -11.65 -8.71 19.68
N VAL A 175 -11.71 -8.04 18.51
CA VAL A 175 -11.70 -6.58 18.44
C VAL A 175 -12.65 -6.09 17.34
N PRO A 176 -13.55 -5.13 17.62
CA PRO A 176 -14.40 -4.54 16.59
C PRO A 176 -13.56 -3.71 15.61
N PHE A 177 -13.78 -3.91 14.32
CA PHE A 177 -13.20 -3.11 13.23
C PHE A 177 -14.29 -2.82 12.18
N LEU A 178 -14.16 -1.68 11.50
CA LEU A 178 -15.10 -1.23 10.46
C LEU A 178 -15.02 -2.11 9.22
N ALA A 179 -13.81 -2.29 8.71
CA ALA A 179 -13.54 -2.95 7.45
C ALA A 179 -12.16 -3.63 7.47
N ALA A 180 -12.01 -4.67 6.65
CA ALA A 180 -10.73 -5.30 6.39
C ALA A 180 -10.45 -5.32 4.88
N PHE A 181 -9.30 -4.80 4.47
CA PHE A 181 -8.87 -4.73 3.08
C PHE A 181 -7.66 -5.64 2.82
N ASN A 182 -7.70 -6.35 1.71
CA ASN A 182 -6.58 -7.10 1.18
C ASN A 182 -6.09 -6.44 -0.11
N PHE A 183 -4.79 -6.21 -0.22
CA PHE A 183 -4.23 -5.63 -1.44
C PHE A 183 -4.36 -6.60 -2.63
N GLY A 184 -5.00 -6.18 -3.72
CA GLY A 184 -5.17 -6.99 -4.94
C GLY A 184 -6.23 -8.09 -4.88
N ARG A 185 -6.99 -8.18 -3.78
CA ARG A 185 -8.20 -9.01 -3.63
C ARG A 185 -9.17 -8.29 -2.69
N ASN A 186 -10.43 -8.12 -3.06
CA ASN A 186 -11.45 -7.76 -2.06
C ASN A 186 -11.54 -8.88 -0.99
N ILE A 187 -12.26 -8.59 0.11
CA ILE A 187 -12.76 -9.49 1.20
C ILE A 187 -12.02 -9.15 2.51
N TYR A 188 -12.65 -8.59 3.55
CA TYR A 188 -13.88 -9.00 4.26
C TYR A 188 -14.75 -7.79 4.66
N ALA A 189 -16.07 -7.87 4.45
CA ALA A 189 -17.02 -6.95 5.10
C ALA A 189 -17.25 -7.42 6.55
N SER A 190 -17.13 -6.51 7.53
CA SER A 190 -17.48 -6.84 8.91
C SER A 190 -18.98 -7.18 8.96
N ARG A 191 -19.35 -8.29 9.61
CA ARG A 191 -20.74 -8.60 9.94
C ARG A 191 -21.18 -7.68 11.09
N ARG A 192 -21.39 -6.39 10.84
CA ARG A 192 -22.16 -5.51 11.75
C ARG A 192 -22.51 -4.16 11.10
N MET A 193 -23.63 -4.13 10.39
CA MET A 193 -24.55 -2.97 10.32
C MET A 193 -25.82 -3.40 9.54
N GLN A 194 -26.61 -4.30 10.14
CA GLN A 194 -28.05 -4.42 9.86
C GLN A 194 -28.73 -4.66 11.19
N ARG A 195 -29.01 -3.56 11.91
CA ARG A 195 -30.07 -3.37 12.90
C ARG A 195 -29.83 -2.04 13.62
N ILE A 196 -30.42 -0.98 13.09
CA ILE A 196 -31.27 -0.05 13.83
C ILE A 196 -32.47 0.22 12.91
#